data_AF-A0A959Y4D0-F1
#
_entry.id   AF-A0A959Y4D0-F1
#
_cell.length_a   1.000
_cell.length_b   1.000
_cell.length_c   1.000
_cell.angle_alpha   90.00
_cell.angle_beta   90.00
_cell.angle_gamma   90.00
#
_symmetry.space_group_name_H-M   'P 1'
#
loop_
_entity.id
_entity.type
_entity.pdbx_description
1 polymer ?
#
loop_
_entity_poly.entity_id
_entity_poly.type
_entity_poly.pdbx_seq_one_letter_code
_entity_poly.pdbx_strand_id
1 'polypeptide(L)' 'PAEYMASVLTHNLASIDKVTFFMEECRRMGIPVLGPDVNESRYPFSVNKAGQIRFGLGGVKGVGEGAVEAIVR' A
#
# COMPACT_ATOMS: atom_id res chain seq x y z
N PRO A 1 6.35 4.29 -12.94
CA PRO A 1 6.37 2.87 -12.54
C PRO A 1 5.76 2.59 -11.16
N ALA A 2 6.07 3.42 -10.16
CA ALA A 2 5.56 3.24 -8.79
C ALA A 2 4.02 3.29 -8.70
N GLU A 3 3.37 4.17 -9.45
CA GLU A 3 1.90 4.31 -9.45
C GLU A 3 1.18 3.08 -10.01
N TYR A 4 1.74 2.50 -11.09
CA TYR A 4 1.23 1.23 -11.64
C TYR A 4 1.30 0.12 -10.60
N MET A 5 2.44 0.00 -9.92
CA MET A 5 2.66 -1.03 -8.92
C MET A 5 1.80 -0.81 -7.66
N ALA A 6 1.58 0.43 -7.24
CA ALA A 6 0.62 0.77 -6.19
C ALA A 6 -0.82 0.34 -6.56
N SER A 7 -1.20 0.49 -7.83
CA SER A 7 -2.51 0.03 -8.33
C SER A 7 -2.62 -1.50 -8.32
N VAL A 8 -1.57 -2.21 -8.75
CA VAL A 8 -1.50 -3.68 -8.70
C VAL A 8 -1.57 -4.20 -7.26
N LEU A 9 -0.85 -3.56 -6.32
CA LEU A 9 -0.90 -3.90 -4.90
C LEU A 9 -2.30 -3.65 -4.31
N THR A 10 -2.93 -2.53 -4.68
CA THR A 10 -4.31 -2.21 -4.27
C THR A 10 -5.31 -3.25 -4.78
N HIS A 11 -5.19 -3.67 -6.03
CA HIS A 11 -6.10 -4.69 -6.58
C HIS A 11 -5.93 -6.07 -5.93
N ASN A 12 -4.73 -6.38 -5.44
CA ASN A 12 -4.43 -7.64 -4.79
C ASN A 12 -4.52 -7.59 -3.25
N LEU A 13 -5.04 -6.51 -2.65
CA LEU A 13 -5.20 -6.33 -1.20
C LEU A 13 -5.87 -7.52 -0.48
N ALA A 14 -6.80 -8.21 -1.15
CA ALA A 14 -7.50 -9.36 -0.59
C ALA A 14 -6.61 -10.62 -0.47
N SER A 15 -5.47 -10.69 -1.15
CA SER A 15 -4.61 -11.87 -1.22
C SER A 15 -3.19 -11.53 -0.76
N ILE A 16 -2.89 -11.88 0.49
CA ILE A 16 -1.60 -11.62 1.16
C ILE A 16 -0.43 -12.23 0.38
N ASP A 17 -0.61 -13.40 -0.22
CA ASP A 17 0.43 -14.08 -0.99
C ASP A 17 0.87 -13.25 -2.20
N LYS A 18 -0.10 -12.67 -2.92
CA LYS A 18 0.17 -11.81 -4.07
C LYS A 18 0.78 -10.48 -3.64
N VAL A 19 0.28 -9.88 -2.56
CA VAL A 19 0.85 -8.62 -2.03
C VAL A 19 2.32 -8.81 -1.69
N THR A 20 2.67 -9.90 -0.99
CA THR A 20 4.06 -10.21 -0.62
C THR A 20 4.94 -10.38 -1.86
N PHE A 21 4.48 -11.12 -2.87
CA PHE A 21 5.18 -11.28 -4.14
C PHE A 21 5.44 -9.95 -4.86
N PHE A 22 4.42 -9.09 -4.99
CA PHE A 22 4.58 -7.79 -5.64
C PHE A 22 5.46 -6.83 -4.84
N MET A 23 5.47 -6.91 -3.50
CA MET A 23 6.39 -6.14 -2.66
C MET A 23 7.85 -6.53 -2.90
N GLU A 24 8.15 -7.81 -3.08
CA GLU A 24 9.49 -8.26 -3.46
C GLU A 24 9.90 -7.74 -4.83
N GLU A 25 8.99 -7.76 -5.81
CA GLU A 25 9.25 -7.19 -7.14
C GLU A 25 9.48 -5.67 -7.07
N CYS A 26 8.70 -4.93 -6.26
CA CYS A 26 8.97 -3.51 -6.01
C CYS A 26 10.42 -3.30 -5.52
N ARG A 27 10.83 -4.12 -4.55
CA ARG A 27 12.16 -4.06 -3.97
C ARG A 27 13.25 -4.39 -4.99
N ARG A 28 13.03 -5.38 -5.87
CA ARG A 28 13.94 -5.71 -6.99
C ARG A 28 14.03 -4.59 -8.02
N MET A 29 12.94 -3.89 -8.27
CA MET A 29 12.89 -2.71 -9.15
C MET A 29 13.50 -1.46 -8.50
N GLY A 30 13.95 -1.51 -7.24
CA GLY A 30 14.45 -0.37 -6.50
C GLY A 30 13.37 0.63 -6.06
N ILE A 31 12.10 0.21 -6.06
CA ILE A 31 10.96 1.01 -5.60
C ILE A 31 10.75 0.72 -4.10
N PRO A 32 10.99 1.70 -3.21
CA PRO A 32 10.81 1.48 -1.78
C PRO A 32 9.32 1.33 -1.46
N VAL A 33 8.97 0.22 -0.81
CA VAL A 33 7.65 0.04 -0.19
C VAL A 33 7.80 0.33 1.30
N LEU A 34 7.18 1.42 1.73
CA LEU A 34 7.20 1.88 3.12
C LEU A 34 5.94 1.37 3.82
N GLY A 35 6.07 1.15 5.14
CA GLY A 35 4.96 0.74 5.98
C GLY A 35 3.81 1.76 6.02
N PRO A 36 2.65 1.36 6.58
CA PRO A 36 1.52 2.25 6.72
C PRO A 36 1.88 3.41 7.66
N ASP A 37 1.58 4.62 7.24
CA ASP A 37 1.75 5.84 8.02
C ASP A 37 0.39 6.52 8.15
N VAL A 38 -0.08 6.79 9.36
CA VAL A 38 -1.37 7.44 9.59
C VAL A 38 -1.50 8.82 8.94
N ASN A 39 -0.39 9.53 8.71
CA ASN A 39 -0.41 10.87 8.11
C ASN A 39 -0.24 10.87 6.59
N GLU A 40 0.42 9.85 6.02
CA GLU A 40 0.72 9.79 4.58
C GLU A 40 -0.04 8.68 3.84
N SER A 41 -0.36 7.57 4.51
CA SER A 41 -1.08 6.46 3.90
C SER A 41 -2.55 6.76 3.76
N ARG A 42 -3.11 6.30 2.65
CA ARG A 42 -4.54 6.33 2.38
C ARG A 42 -5.12 4.92 2.53
N TYR A 43 -6.43 4.81 2.29
CA TYR A 43 -7.10 3.52 2.21
C TYR A 43 -6.46 2.57 1.16
N PRO A 44 -6.33 2.95 -0.13
CA PRO A 44 -5.53 2.19 -1.09
C PRO A 44 -4.02 2.45 -0.96
N PHE A 45 -3.20 1.60 -1.58
CA PHE A 45 -1.77 1.91 -1.73
C PHE A 45 -1.60 3.19 -2.54
N SER A 46 -0.68 4.04 -2.10
CA SER A 46 -0.43 5.34 -2.72
C SER A 46 1.05 5.55 -2.94
N VAL A 47 1.41 6.50 -3.79
CA VAL A 47 2.80 6.87 -4.05
C VAL A 47 3.04 8.26 -3.47
N ASN A 48 4.10 8.41 -2.68
CA ASN A 48 4.48 9.71 -2.14
C ASN A 48 5.18 10.56 -3.20
N LYS A 49 5.42 11.85 -2.90
CA LYS A 49 6.12 12.77 -3.81
C LYS A 49 7.57 12.34 -4.12
N ALA A 50 8.16 11.48 -3.30
CA ALA A 50 9.48 10.90 -3.51
C ALA A 50 9.47 9.65 -4.42
N GLY A 51 8.31 9.23 -4.93
CA GLY A 51 8.19 8.05 -5.80
C GLY A 51 8.18 6.71 -5.05
N GLN A 52 7.98 6.72 -3.73
CA GLN A 52 7.94 5.55 -2.87
C GLN A 52 6.50 5.12 -2.64
N ILE A 53 6.27 3.80 -2.57
CA ILE A 53 4.95 3.22 -2.35
C ILE A 53 4.67 3.22 -0.85
N ARG A 54 3.55 3.81 -0.45
CA ARG A 54 3.02 3.79 0.92
C ARG A 54 1.98 2.69 1.04
N PHE A 55 2.12 1.89 2.10
CA PHE A 55 1.19 0.81 2.39
C PHE A 55 -0.22 1.37 2.61
N GLY A 56 -1.19 0.82 1.89
CA GLY A 56 -2.59 1.17 2.08
C GLY A 56 -3.08 0.67 3.43
N LEU A 57 -3.70 1.53 4.23
CA LEU A 57 -4.25 1.17 5.53
C LEU A 57 -5.33 0.08 5.42
N GLY A 58 -6.03 -0.01 4.27
CA GLY A 58 -6.99 -1.07 3.98
C GLY A 58 -6.37 -2.46 3.77
N GLY A 59 -5.04 -2.54 3.60
CA GLY A 59 -4.30 -3.81 3.49
C GLY A 59 -3.83 -4.38 4.81
N VAL A 60 -3.99 -3.63 5.91
CA VAL A 60 -3.59 -4.09 7.24
C VAL A 60 -4.64 -5.06 7.75
N LYS A 61 -4.28 -6.36 7.79
CA LYS A 61 -5.15 -7.43 8.29
C LYS A 61 -5.70 -7.08 9.68
N GLY A 62 -7.01 -6.87 9.78
CA GLY A 62 -7.70 -6.57 11.02
C GLY A 62 -8.06 -5.10 11.26
N VAL A 63 -7.56 -4.18 10.42
CA VAL A 63 -8.02 -2.79 10.41
C VAL A 63 -9.22 -2.74 9.46
N GLY A 64 -10.43 -2.80 10.00
CA GLY A 64 -11.65 -2.74 9.17
C GLY A 64 -11.73 -1.44 8.36
N GLU A 65 -12.40 -1.48 7.21
CA GLU A 65 -12.63 -0.31 6.34
C GLU A 65 -13.04 0.94 7.11
N GLY A 66 -14.01 0.80 8.02
CA GLY A 66 -14.50 1.91 8.84
C GLY A 66 -13.48 2.46 9.85
N ALA A 67 -12.52 1.66 10.31
CA ALA A 67 -11.46 2.15 11.19
C ALA A 67 -10.43 2.98 10.41
N VAL A 68 -10.11 2.57 9.18
CA VAL A 68 -9.26 3.35 8.29
C VAL A 68 -9.94 4.67 7.90
N GLU A 69 -11.22 4.61 7.52
CA GLU A 69 -11.98 5.78 7.14
C GLU A 69 -12.11 6.78 8.30
N ALA A 70 -12.22 6.31 9.55
CA ALA A 70 -12.22 7.17 10.73
C ALA A 70 -10.87 7.85 11.02
N ILE A 71 -9.74 7.23 10.63
CA ILE A 71 -8.39 7.78 10.84
C ILE A 71 -8.02 8.78 9.74
N VAL A 72 -8.49 8.54 8.51
CA VAL A 72 -8.19 9.39 7.34
C VAL A 72 -9.09 10.64 7.27
N ARG A 73 -10.13 10.71 8.11
CA ARG A 73 -11.12 11.80 8.13
C ARG A 73 -10.69 13.01 8.94
#